data_AF-A0A7Z0TKG6-F1
#
_entry.id   AF-A0A7Z0TKG6-F1
#
_cell.length_a   1.000
_cell.length_b   1.000
_cell.length_c   1.000
_cell.angle_alpha   90.00
_cell.angle_beta   90.00
_cell.angle_gamma   90.00
#
_symmetry.space_group_name_H-M   'P 1'
#
loop_
_entity.id
_entity.type
_entity.pdbx_description
1 polymer ?
#
loop_
_entity_poly.entity_id
_entity_poly.type
_entity_poly.pdbx_seq_one_letter_code
_entity_poly.pdbx_strand_id
1 'polypeptide(L)'
;MTDFLLTHCERMLTRKALGLEHGNSVNRNRVACHLNGEDIGVANRLIGKGYMVRDPARDFGSMRVFVVALAGAKAIGKKLPPAFVLLPAAA
;
A
#
# COMPACT_ATOMS: atom_id res chain seq x y z
N MET A 1 -10.20 19.60 -8.85
CA MET A 1 -9.72 18.72 -7.76
C MET A 1 -10.19 17.32 -8.08
N THR A 2 -9.32 16.42 -8.53
CA THR A 2 -9.69 15.02 -8.74
C THR A 2 -9.81 14.35 -7.38
N ASP A 3 -11.04 14.17 -6.92
CA ASP A 3 -11.35 13.29 -5.80
C ASP A 3 -10.84 11.89 -6.13
N PHE A 4 -9.66 11.56 -5.60
CA PHE A 4 -9.11 10.22 -5.65
C PHE A 4 -9.94 9.34 -4.70
N LEU A 5 -11.14 8.97 -5.13
CA LEU A 5 -12.07 8.16 -4.36
C LEU A 5 -11.60 6.71 -4.36
N LEU A 6 -10.63 6.44 -3.49
CA LEU A 6 -10.38 5.11 -2.98
C LEU A 6 -11.68 4.57 -2.39
N THR A 7 -12.03 3.33 -2.73
CA THR A 7 -13.14 2.64 -2.05
C THR A 7 -12.83 2.49 -0.56
N HIS A 8 -13.85 2.18 0.25
CA HIS A 8 -13.65 1.95 1.69
C HIS A 8 -12.55 0.91 1.95
N CYS A 9 -12.58 -0.24 1.29
CA CYS A 9 -11.58 -1.30 1.45
C CYS A 9 -10.18 -0.86 1.00
N GLU A 10 -10.08 -0.12 -0.11
CA GLU A 10 -8.82 0.42 -0.61
C GLU A 10 -8.20 1.43 0.37
N ARG A 11 -9.03 2.30 0.94
CA ARG A 11 -8.62 3.26 1.97
C ARG A 11 -8.15 2.53 3.22
N MET A 12 -8.88 1.52 3.68
CA MET A 12 -8.52 0.74 4.87
C MET A 12 -7.22 -0.03 4.68
N LEU A 13 -7.01 -0.69 3.53
CA LEU A 13 -5.78 -1.42 3.24
C LEU A 13 -4.57 -0.49 3.18
N THR A 14 -4.72 0.69 2.54
CA THR A 14 -3.67 1.71 2.49
C THR A 14 -3.34 2.22 3.90
N ARG A 15 -4.35 2.47 4.74
CA ARG A 15 -4.16 2.90 6.14
C ARG A 15 -3.44 1.83 6.97
N LYS A 16 -3.80 0.55 6.80
CA LYS A 16 -3.14 -0.59 7.43
C LYS A 16 -1.66 -0.68 7.04
N ALA A 17 -1.34 -0.49 5.75
CA ALA A 17 0.04 -0.47 5.26
C ALA A 17 0.90 0.67 5.85
N LEU A 18 0.27 1.81 6.14
CA LEU A 18 0.91 2.96 6.80
C LEU A 18 0.90 2.87 8.33
N GLY A 19 0.35 1.80 8.91
CA GLY A 19 0.27 1.64 10.35
C GLY A 19 -0.69 2.62 11.05
N LEU A 20 -1.72 3.08 10.34
CA LEU A 20 -2.73 4.00 10.88
C LEU A 20 -3.88 3.30 11.60
N GLU A 21 -3.88 1.96 11.58
CA GLU A 21 -4.85 1.10 12.27
C GLU A 21 -4.14 0.44 13.48
N HIS A 22 -4.81 0.50 14.64
CA HIS A 22 -4.43 0.12 16.03
C HIS A 22 -2.98 -0.29 16.37
N GLY A 23 -2.45 0.38 17.42
CA GLY A 23 -1.53 -0.16 18.44
C GLY A 23 -0.13 -0.56 17.97
N ASN A 24 0.85 0.35 18.05
CA ASN A 24 2.28 0.09 17.79
C ASN A 24 2.66 -0.26 16.34
N SER A 25 1.80 0.07 15.38
CA SER A 25 2.14 -0.10 13.97
C SER A 25 3.25 0.87 13.56
N VAL A 26 4.49 0.39 13.57
CA VAL A 26 5.63 1.05 12.93
C VAL A 26 5.21 1.32 11.49
N ASN A 27 5.20 2.59 11.07
CA ASN A 27 4.95 2.99 9.69
C ASN A 27 6.04 2.40 8.78
N ARG A 28 5.82 1.15 8.34
CA ARG A 28 6.76 0.37 7.52
C ARG A 28 6.47 0.52 6.03
N ASN A 29 5.55 1.39 5.67
CA ASN A 29 5.04 1.58 4.32
C ASN A 29 4.71 0.26 3.60
N ARG A 30 4.20 -0.75 4.30
CA ARG A 30 3.95 -2.05 3.69
C ARG A 30 2.85 -2.84 4.37
N VAL A 31 2.15 -3.64 3.58
CA VAL A 31 1.16 -4.61 4.04
C VAL A 31 1.44 -5.96 3.40
N ALA A 32 1.24 -7.03 4.16
CA ALA A 32 1.29 -8.39 3.66
C ALA A 32 -0.14 -8.90 3.50
N CYS A 33 -0.50 -9.35 2.29
CA CYS A 33 -1.80 -9.92 1.98
C CYS A 33 -1.65 -11.39 1.67
N HIS A 34 -2.52 -12.22 2.25
CA HIS A 34 -2.54 -13.65 1.93
C HIS A 34 -3.02 -13.86 0.48
N LEU A 35 -2.40 -14.79 -0.26
CA LEU A 35 -2.72 -15.10 -1.66
C LEU A 35 -4.20 -15.41 -1.92
N ASN A 36 -4.87 -16.03 -0.95
CA ASN A 36 -6.29 -16.38 -1.03
C ASN A 36 -7.18 -15.44 -0.20
N GLY A 37 -6.63 -14.38 0.38
CA GLY A 37 -7.38 -13.43 1.20
C GLY A 37 -7.98 -12.31 0.36
N GLU A 38 -9.09 -11.72 0.82
CA GLU A 38 -9.79 -10.63 0.11
C GLU A 38 -8.90 -9.40 -0.14
N ASP A 39 -7.96 -9.15 0.78
CA ASP A 39 -6.98 -8.06 0.71
C ASP A 39 -6.11 -8.14 -0.57
N ILE A 40 -5.87 -9.32 -1.16
CA ILE A 40 -5.06 -9.45 -2.38
C ILE A 40 -5.73 -8.79 -3.58
N GLY A 41 -7.06 -8.89 -3.68
CA GLY A 41 -7.83 -8.29 -4.76
C GLY A 41 -7.84 -6.76 -4.64
N VAL A 42 -7.92 -6.25 -3.40
CA VAL A 42 -7.81 -4.82 -3.11
C VAL A 42 -6.40 -4.32 -3.45
N ALA A 43 -5.35 -5.03 -3.05
CA ALA A 43 -3.96 -4.68 -3.34
C ALA A 43 -3.68 -4.63 -4.85
N ASN A 44 -4.17 -5.61 -5.62
CA ASN A 44 -4.02 -5.62 -7.08
C ASN A 44 -4.75 -4.46 -7.77
N ARG A 45 -5.93 -4.07 -7.29
CA ARG A 45 -6.62 -2.85 -7.78
C ARG A 45 -5.81 -1.59 -7.47
N LEU A 46 -5.20 -1.51 -6.27
CA LEU A 46 -4.33 -0.38 -5.90
C LEU A 46 -3.06 -0.32 -6.75
N ILE A 47 -2.49 -1.47 -7.15
CA ILE A 47 -1.41 -1.52 -8.13
C ILE A 47 -1.87 -0.96 -9.47
N GLY A 48 -3.02 -1.40 -9.99
CA GLY A 48 -3.57 -0.90 -11.24
C GLY A 48 -3.82 0.61 -11.26
N LYS A 49 -4.06 1.21 -10.08
CA LYS A 49 -4.20 2.67 -9.89
C LYS A 49 -2.88 3.40 -9.64
N GLY A 50 -1.76 2.70 -9.50
CA GLY A 50 -0.45 3.29 -9.18
C GLY A 50 -0.30 3.72 -7.71
N TYR A 51 -1.16 3.23 -6.81
CA TYR A 51 -1.13 3.56 -5.37
C TYR A 51 -0.31 2.60 -4.53
N MET A 52 -0.06 1.39 -5.04
CA MET A 52 0.80 0.39 -4.42
C MET A 52 1.72 -0.25 -5.45
N VAL A 53 2.81 -0.82 -4.97
CA VAL A 53 3.74 -1.64 -5.75
C VAL A 53 3.97 -2.94 -4.98
N ARG A 54 4.03 -4.08 -5.68
CA ARG A 54 4.38 -5.36 -5.05
C ARG A 54 5.90 -5.38 -4.81
N ASP A 55 6.32 -5.91 -3.66
CA ASP A 55 7.72 -6.13 -3.31
C ASP A 55 7.99 -7.65 -3.14
N PRO A 56 8.30 -8.37 -4.24
CA PRO A 56 8.50 -9.82 -4.19
C PRO A 56 9.68 -10.25 -3.32
N ALA A 57 10.68 -9.39 -3.12
CA ALA A 57 11.84 -9.69 -2.29
C ALA A 57 11.48 -9.84 -0.81
N ARG A 58 10.29 -9.37 -0.41
CA ARG A 58 9.77 -9.46 0.96
C ARG A 58 8.59 -10.42 1.11
N ASP A 59 8.17 -11.07 0.02
CA ASP A 59 7.15 -12.12 0.08
C ASP A 59 7.62 -13.26 1.01
N PHE A 60 6.69 -13.89 1.72
CA PHE A 60 7.00 -15.02 2.59
C PHE A 60 5.85 -16.03 2.60
N GLY A 61 6.17 -17.29 2.26
CA GLY A 61 5.15 -18.33 2.09
C GLY A 61 4.03 -17.88 1.15
N SER A 62 2.78 -17.96 1.63
CA SER A 62 1.58 -17.52 0.91
C SER A 62 1.25 -16.02 1.06
N MET A 63 2.15 -15.23 1.66
CA MET A 63 1.95 -13.80 1.89
C MET A 63 2.67 -12.98 0.81
N ARG A 64 1.93 -12.06 0.19
CA ARG A 64 2.43 -11.11 -0.81
C ARG A 64 2.56 -9.75 -0.19
N VAL A 65 3.72 -9.12 -0.33
CA VAL A 65 4.00 -7.82 0.28
C VAL A 65 3.79 -6.70 -0.74
N PHE A 66 3.07 -5.68 -0.31
CA PHE A 66 2.76 -4.50 -1.08
C PHE A 66 3.22 -3.25 -0.32
N VAL A 67 3.80 -2.32 -1.05
CA VAL A 67 4.35 -1.06 -0.54
C VAL A 67 3.51 0.09 -1.07
N VAL A 68 3.18 1.07 -0.23
CA VAL A 68 2.38 2.23 -0.70
C VAL A 68 3.27 3.17 -1.50
N ALA A 69 2.83 3.54 -2.70
CA ALA A 69 3.48 4.55 -3.52
C ALA A 69 3.17 5.96 -3.00
N LEU A 70 3.94 6.96 -3.45
CA LEU A 70 3.70 8.36 -3.09
C LEU A 70 2.26 8.81 -3.40
N ALA A 71 1.73 8.38 -4.54
CA ALA A 71 0.36 8.69 -4.94
C ALA A 71 -0.68 8.09 -3.98
N GLY A 72 -0.48 6.84 -3.52
CA GLY A 72 -1.40 6.17 -2.60
C GLY A 72 -1.47 6.84 -1.23
N ALA A 73 -0.33 7.29 -0.70
CA ALA A 73 -0.32 8.04 0.56
C ALA A 73 -1.00 9.41 0.41
N LYS A 74 -0.73 10.13 -0.69
CA LYS A 74 -1.39 11.41 -1.00
C LYS A 74 -2.91 11.23 -1.12
N ALA A 75 -3.38 10.14 -1.73
CA ALA A 75 -4.81 9.85 -1.90
C ALA A 75 -5.57 9.67 -0.57
N ILE A 76 -4.89 9.29 0.52
CA ILE A 76 -5.49 9.24 1.88
C ILE A 76 -5.10 10.44 2.76
N GLY A 77 -4.56 11.51 2.16
CA GLY A 77 -4.18 12.74 2.86
C GLY A 77 -2.95 12.59 3.77
N LYS A 78 -2.04 11.66 3.45
CA LYS A 78 -0.83 11.39 4.24
C LYS A 78 0.44 11.68 3.44
N LYS A 79 1.49 12.07 4.17
CA LYS A 79 2.83 12.27 3.62
C LYS A 79 3.68 11.05 3.92
N LEU A 80 4.24 10.43 2.89
CA LEU A 80 5.26 9.39 3.05
C LEU A 80 6.61 10.04 3.40
N PRO A 81 7.34 9.53 4.40
CA PRO A 81 8.71 9.92 4.64
C PRO A 81 9.59 9.63 3.40
N PRO A 82 10.62 10.45 3.13
CA PRO A 82 11.51 10.25 1.97
C PRO A 82 12.12 8.85 1.88
N ALA A 83 12.44 8.24 3.04
CA ALA A 83 13.00 6.89 3.14
C ALA A 83 12.12 5.77 2.56
N PHE A 84 10.83 6.05 2.33
CA PHE A 84 9.86 5.08 1.81
C PHE A 84 9.37 5.40 0.41
N VAL A 85 9.86 6.49 -0.18
CA VAL A 85 9.55 6.84 -1.56
C VAL A 85 10.29 5.86 -2.45
N LEU A 86 9.57 4.85 -2.94
CA LEU A 86 10.04 4.07 -4.07
C LEU A 86 10.13 5.02 -5.27
N LEU A 87 11.36 5.42 -5.60
CA LEU A 87 11.62 6.05 -6.89
C LEU A 87 11.37 4.99 -7.96
N PRO A 88 10.68 5.32 -9.06
CA PRO A 88 10.69 4.42 -10.20
C PRO A 88 12.16 4.14 -10.55
N ALA A 89 12.52 2.88 -10.68
CA ALA A 89 13.80 2.53 -11.29
C ALA A 89 13.82 3.25 -12.64
N ALA A 90 14.79 4.14 -12.85
CA ALA A 90 14.96 4.82 -14.11
C ALA A 90 14.98 3.74 -15.20
N ALA A 91 14.01 3.84 -16.11
CA ALA A 91 13.95 2.99 -17.30
C ALA A 91 15.12 3.31 -18.25
#